data_AF-J9DSH4-F1
#
_entry.id   AF-J9DSH4-F1
#
_cell.length_a   1.000
_cell.length_b   1.000
_cell.length_c   1.000
_cell.angle_alpha   90.00
_cell.angle_beta   90.00
_cell.angle_gamma   90.00
#
_symmetry.space_group_name_H-M   'P 1'
#
loop_
_entity.id
_entity.type
_entity.pdbx_description
1 polymer ?
#
loop_
_entity_poly.entity_id
_entity_poly.type
_entity_poly.pdbx_seq_one_letter_code
_entity_poly.pdbx_strand_id
1 'polypeptide(L)' 'QCPKGTVHINNTCELCPAGSYQDEVAQITCKPCPEQTFTQFPGSQTFNACLR' A
#
# COMPACT_ATOMS: atom_id res chain seq x y z
N GLN A 1 -8.11 -7.89 -11.13
CA GLN A 1 -8.24 -7.03 -9.93
C GLN A 1 -6.98 -7.21 -9.12
N CYS A 2 -6.30 -6.13 -8.73
CA CYS A 2 -5.06 -6.22 -7.97
C CYS A 2 -5.33 -6.58 -6.50
N PRO A 3 -4.53 -7.48 -5.89
CA PRO A 3 -4.66 -7.84 -4.49
C PRO A 3 -4.25 -6.70 -3.55
N LYS A 4 -4.53 -6.86 -2.26
CA LYS A 4 -4.07 -5.94 -1.21
C LYS A 4 -2.55 -5.77 -1.25
N GLY A 5 -2.09 -4.59 -0.85
CA GLY A 5 -0.69 -4.20 -0.95
C GLY A 5 -0.24 -3.84 -2.37
N THR A 6 -1.12 -3.99 -3.38
CA THR A 6 -0.83 -3.57 -4.75
C THR A 6 -1.94 -2.68 -5.29
N VAL A 7 -1.59 -1.87 -6.28
CA VAL A 7 -2.49 -0.94 -6.95
C VAL A 7 -2.40 -1.12 -8.45
N HIS A 8 -3.50 -0.86 -9.14
CA HIS A 8 -3.55 -0.95 -10.58
C HIS A 8 -3.03 0.33 -11.23
N ILE A 9 -1.81 0.28 -11.77
CA ILE A 9 -1.13 1.37 -12.48
C ILE A 9 -0.78 0.86 -13.87
N ASN A 10 -1.15 1.57 -14.95
CA ASN A 10 -0.79 1.20 -16.33
C ASN A 10 -1.07 -0.28 -16.71
N ASN A 11 -2.22 -0.83 -16.31
CA ASN A 11 -2.60 -2.24 -16.53
C ASN A 11 -1.73 -3.29 -15.79
N THR A 12 -0.89 -2.87 -14.85
CA THR A 12 -0.11 -3.76 -13.99
C THR A 12 -0.49 -3.56 -12.52
N CYS A 13 -0.23 -4.58 -11.71
CA CYS A 13 -0.36 -4.49 -10.25
C CYS A 13 1.00 -4.11 -9.67
N GLU A 14 1.16 -2.85 -9.29
CA GLU A 14 2.38 -2.34 -8.68
C GLU A 14 2.26 -2.39 -7.15
N LEU A 15 3.37 -2.71 -6.48
CA LEU A 15 3.42 -2.75 -5.02
C LEU A 15 3.34 -1.33 -4.45
N CYS A 16 2.58 -1.17 -3.37
CA CYS A 16 2.57 0.09 -2.64
C CYS A 16 3.97 0.41 -2.11
N PRO A 17 4.48 1.63 -2.30
CA PRO A 17 5.81 1.99 -1.81
C PRO A 17 5.88 1.98 -0.27
N ALA A 18 7.09 1.86 0.26
CA ALA A 18 7.35 2.05 1.69
C ALA A 18 6.84 3.43 2.15
N GLY A 19 6.23 3.49 3.33
CA GLY A 19 5.47 4.65 3.79
C GLY A 19 3.99 4.65 3.41
N SER A 20 3.51 3.63 2.69
CA SER A 20 2.11 3.49 2.30
C SER A 20 1.63 2.04 2.36
N TYR A 21 0.32 1.86 2.41
CA TYR A 21 -0.34 0.57 2.47
C TYR A 21 -1.61 0.55 1.60
N GLN A 22 -2.12 -0.64 1.30
CA GLN A 22 -3.41 -0.79 0.64
C GLN A 22 -4.13 -2.05 1.16
N ASP A 23 -5.24 -1.84 1.85
CA ASP A 23 -6.04 -2.86 2.53
C ASP A 23 -7.29 -3.33 1.77
N GLU A 24 -7.56 -2.73 0.62
CA GLU A 24 -8.65 -3.09 -0.28
C GLU A 24 -8.12 -3.67 -1.60
N VAL A 25 -8.95 -4.49 -2.24
CA VAL A 25 -8.65 -5.05 -3.57
C VAL A 25 -9.12 -4.10 -4.66
N ALA A 26 -8.55 -4.24 -5.86
CA ALA A 26 -8.91 -3.44 -7.04
C ALA A 26 -8.72 -1.92 -6.87
N GLN A 27 -7.85 -1.52 -5.95
CA GLN A 27 -7.50 -0.12 -5.76
C GLN A 27 -6.48 0.37 -6.78
N ILE A 28 -6.51 1.68 -7.05
CA ILE A 28 -5.62 2.35 -8.01
C ILE A 28 -4.61 3.26 -7.31
N THR A 29 -4.67 3.38 -5.99
CA THR A 29 -3.83 4.29 -5.20
C THR A 29 -3.54 3.71 -3.83
N CYS A 30 -2.34 3.93 -3.30
CA CYS A 30 -1.95 3.49 -1.97
C CYS A 30 -2.32 4.53 -0.92
N LYS A 31 -2.79 4.08 0.24
CA LYS A 31 -3.10 4.93 1.39
C LYS A 31 -1.78 5.27 2.11
N PRO A 32 -1.45 6.55 2.31
CA PRO A 32 -0.25 6.93 3.06
C PRO A 32 -0.39 6.57 4.54
N CYS A 33 0.73 6.23 5.19
CA CYS A 33 0.78 6.07 6.63
C CYS A 33 0.62 7.42 7.36
N PRO A 34 -0.11 7.48 8.50
CA PRO A 34 -0.30 8.72 9.26
C PRO A 34 0.86 9.03 10.22
N GLU A 35 0.88 10.23 10.81
CA GLU A 35 1.66 10.56 12.03
C GLU A 35 3.15 10.14 12.07
N GLN A 36 3.94 10.53 11.07
CA GLN A 36 5.38 10.18 11.00
C GLN A 36 5.65 8.66 11.08
N THR A 37 4.67 7.82 10.80
CA THR A 37 4.84 6.37 10.65
C THR A 37 5.07 6.03 9.18
N PHE A 38 5.70 4.89 8.94
CA PHE A 38 5.97 4.38 7.61
C PHE A 38 5.96 2.85 7.62
N THR A 39 5.57 2.28 6.50
CA THR A 39 5.76 0.84 6.29
C THR A 39 7.22 0.57 5.97
N GLN A 40 7.82 -0.39 6.67
CA GLN A 40 9.22 -0.76 6.45
C GLN A 40 9.44 -1.37 5.06
N PHE A 41 8.44 -2.05 4.53
CA PHE A 41 8.51 -2.74 3.25
C PHE A 41 7.38 -2.31 2.29
N PRO A 42 7.67 -2.23 0.98
CA PRO A 42 6.64 -2.06 -0.02
C PRO A 42 5.68 -3.27 -0.03
N GLY A 43 4.48 -3.07 -0.58
CA GLY A 43 3.47 -4.12 -0.61
C GLY A 43 2.65 -4.25 0.66
N SER A 44 2.72 -3.27 1.56
CA SER A 44 2.02 -3.34 2.84
C SER A 44 0.51 -3.38 2.66
N GLN A 45 -0.12 -4.39 3.26
CA GLN A 45 -1.53 -4.71 3.02
C GLN A 45 -2.47 -4.10 4.06
N THR A 46 -1.94 -3.50 5.12
CA THR A 46 -2.78 -3.04 6.24
C THR A 46 -2.16 -1.81 6.89
N PHE A 47 -3.01 -0.98 7.48
CA PHE A 47 -2.62 0.14 8.31
C PHE A 47 -1.64 -0.25 9.44
N ASN A 48 -1.81 -1.42 10.04
CA ASN A 48 -0.96 -1.88 11.16
C ASN A 48 0.51 -2.10 10.76
N ALA A 49 0.82 -2.11 9.46
CA ALA A 49 2.18 -2.17 8.98
C ALA A 49 2.88 -0.80 9.03
N CYS A 50 2.14 0.30 9.26
CA CYS A 50 2.69 1.63 9.51
C CYS A 50 3.28 1.66 10.92
N LEU A 51 4.61 1.61 11.00
CA LEU A 51 5.38 1.62 12.24
C LEU A 51 6.20 2.92 12.30
N ARG A 52 6.58 3.35 13.50
CA ARG A 52 7.41 4.55 13.71
C ARG A 52 8.88 4.18 13.80
#